data_AF-A0A4C1SK86-F1
#
_entry.id   AF-A0A4C1SK86-F1
#
_cell.length_a   1.000
_cell.length_b   1.000
_cell.length_c   1.000
_cell.angle_alpha   90.00
_cell.angle_beta   90.00
_cell.angle_gamma   90.00
#
_symmetry.space_group_name_H-M   'P 1'
#
loop_
_entity.id
_entity.type
_entity.pdbx_description
1 polymer ?
#
loop_
_entity_poly.entity_id
_entity_poly.type
_entity_poly.pdbx_seq_one_letter_code
_entity_poly.pdbx_strand_id
1 'polypeptide(L)'
;MNQGALTEIAQQLANLKLALETLRQENEEIKQENQSIKNKLSQMPVNPIVAQFEDESLQPIPIEFSSPNDINLDVLKALPTFNGDINEYGTWRDLTSQLMEGMEQHRNSSRYRDALVIFKTKIQGPAAKVLANFKTKFNYKAIMNRLDYTYSDQRPLYVLKDELSRIVQGRKTISEFHDEISQALANIITKNHHDGRL
;
A
#
# COMPACT_ATOMS: atom_id res chain seq x y z
N MET A 1 -5.64 57.07 -42.42
CA MET A 1 -5.33 55.72 -41.92
C MET A 1 -3.91 55.37 -42.34
N ASN A 2 -3.07 55.00 -41.38
CA ASN A 2 -1.62 54.95 -41.53
C ASN A 2 -1.19 53.66 -42.26
N GLN A 3 -0.70 53.75 -43.50
CA GLN A 3 -0.35 52.58 -44.33
C GLN A 3 0.65 51.64 -43.66
N GLY A 4 1.54 52.16 -42.80
CA GLY A 4 2.51 51.35 -42.05
C GLY A 4 1.90 50.38 -41.03
N ALA A 5 0.78 50.75 -40.39
CA ALA A 5 0.11 49.89 -39.43
C ALA A 5 -0.63 48.71 -40.11
N LEU A 6 -1.11 48.93 -41.33
CA LEU A 6 -1.74 47.87 -42.14
C LEU A 6 -0.71 46.84 -42.62
N THR A 7 0.51 47.26 -42.97
CA THR A 7 1.60 46.35 -43.34
C THR A 7 2.11 45.54 -42.15
N GLU A 8 2.22 46.13 -40.95
CA GLU A 8 2.59 45.39 -39.74
C GLU A 8 1.55 44.33 -39.37
N ILE A 9 0.26 44.66 -39.44
CA ILE A 9 -0.82 43.70 -39.19
C ILE A 9 -0.80 42.56 -40.22
N ALA A 10 -0.57 42.88 -41.50
CA ALA A 10 -0.45 41.87 -42.55
C ALA A 10 0.75 40.93 -42.32
N GLN A 11 1.89 41.48 -41.88
CA GLN A 11 3.08 40.70 -41.55
C GLN A 11 2.85 39.80 -40.33
N GLN A 12 2.19 40.30 -39.28
CA GLN A 12 1.84 39.51 -38.10
C GLN A 12 0.88 38.36 -38.45
N LEU A 13 -0.11 38.60 -39.30
CA LEU A 13 -1.03 37.58 -39.80
C LEU A 13 -0.32 36.49 -40.61
N ALA A 14 0.67 36.87 -41.42
CA ALA A 14 1.48 35.90 -42.16
C ALA A 14 2.32 35.01 -41.23
N ASN A 15 2.95 35.61 -40.21
CA ASN A 15 3.74 34.88 -39.22
C ASN A 15 2.87 33.93 -38.37
N LEU A 16 1.66 34.37 -37.99
CA LEU A 16 0.73 33.54 -37.22
C LEU A 16 0.24 32.34 -38.03
N LYS A 17 -0.05 32.53 -39.33
CA LYS A 17 -0.42 31.43 -40.23
C LYS A 17 0.71 30.42 -40.38
N LEU A 18 1.94 30.89 -40.50
CA LEU A 18 3.10 30.02 -40.58
C LEU A 18 3.26 29.18 -39.30
N ALA A 19 3.14 29.81 -38.13
CA ALA A 19 3.23 29.13 -36.83
C ALA A 19 2.12 28.08 -36.64
N LEU A 20 0.89 28.36 -37.07
CA LEU A 20 -0.22 27.41 -37.02
C LEU A 20 0.04 26.19 -37.92
N GLU A 21 0.63 26.39 -39.09
CA GLU A 21 0.96 25.30 -40.00
C GLU A 21 2.09 24.43 -39.44
N THR A 22 3.11 25.04 -38.83
CA THR A 22 4.19 24.31 -38.15
C THR A 22 3.65 23.46 -36.98
N LEU A 23 2.81 24.03 -36.11
CA LEU A 23 2.20 23.29 -35.00
C LEU A 23 1.31 22.15 -35.49
N ARG A 24 0.66 22.31 -36.64
CA ARG A 24 -0.16 21.25 -37.24
C ARG A 24 0.70 20.10 -37.75
N GLN A 25 1.84 20.40 -38.36
CA GLN A 25 2.80 19.38 -38.81
C GLN A 25 3.38 18.59 -37.62
N GLU A 26 3.82 19.28 -36.57
CA GLU A 26 4.34 18.62 -35.35
C GLU A 26 3.31 17.68 -34.71
N ASN A 27 2.04 18.08 -34.65
CA ASN A 27 0.97 17.22 -34.11
C ASN A 27 0.73 15.95 -34.95
N GLU A 28 0.84 16.04 -36.28
CA GLU A 28 0.72 14.85 -37.13
C GLU A 28 1.94 13.94 -36.99
N GLU A 29 3.14 14.48 -36.83
CA GLU A 29 4.35 13.69 -36.55
C GLU A 29 4.25 12.94 -35.21
N ILE A 30 3.85 13.63 -34.14
CA ILE A 30 3.62 13.03 -32.82
C ILE A 30 2.57 11.91 -32.89
N LYS A 31 1.52 12.11 -33.68
CA LYS A 31 0.46 11.11 -33.87
C LYS A 31 0.98 9.86 -34.59
N GLN A 32 1.81 10.04 -35.61
CA GLN A 32 2.46 8.95 -36.33
C GLN A 32 3.44 8.19 -35.43
N GLU A 33 4.23 8.91 -34.64
CA GLU A 33 5.16 8.30 -33.69
C GLU A 33 4.42 7.46 -32.63
N ASN A 34 3.35 8.00 -32.05
CA ASN A 34 2.51 7.27 -31.10
C ASN A 34 1.92 5.99 -31.72
N GLN A 35 1.50 6.05 -32.99
CA GLN A 35 0.97 4.89 -33.68
C GLN A 35 2.07 3.85 -33.96
N SER A 36 3.28 4.29 -34.29
CA SER A 36 4.47 3.43 -34.45
C SER A 36 4.84 2.75 -33.13
N ILE A 37 4.86 3.49 -32.02
CA ILE A 37 5.11 2.95 -30.68
C ILE A 37 4.04 1.92 -30.30
N LYS A 38 2.76 2.22 -30.54
CA LYS A 38 1.65 1.30 -30.26
C LYS A 38 1.75 0.01 -31.07
N ASN A 39 2.19 0.09 -32.33
CA ASN A 39 2.43 -1.07 -33.18
C ASN A 39 3.64 -1.88 -32.68
N LYS A 40 4.74 -1.21 -32.30
CA LYS A 40 5.91 -1.87 -31.71
C LYS A 40 5.57 -2.59 -30.40
N LEU A 41 4.79 -1.97 -29.52
CA LEU A 41 4.31 -2.59 -28.27
C LEU A 41 3.41 -3.79 -28.54
N SER A 42 2.55 -3.72 -29.55
CA SER A 42 1.68 -4.85 -29.95
C SER A 42 2.46 -6.02 -30.57
N GLN A 43 3.64 -5.74 -31.14
CA GLN A 43 4.50 -6.73 -31.80
C GLN A 43 5.68 -7.16 -30.93
N MET A 44 5.89 -6.54 -29.76
CA MET A 44 6.88 -7.01 -28.80
C MET A 44 6.47 -8.43 -28.39
N PRO A 45 7.35 -9.42 -28.57
CA PRO A 45 7.07 -10.77 -28.11
C PRO A 45 6.88 -10.69 -26.59
N VAL A 46 5.66 -10.93 -26.12
CA VAL A 46 5.42 -11.23 -24.73
C VAL A 46 6.22 -12.49 -24.47
N ASN A 47 7.33 -12.36 -23.74
CA ASN A 47 8.19 -13.48 -23.45
C ASN A 47 7.34 -14.54 -22.72
N PRO A 48 7.14 -15.75 -23.26
CA PRO A 48 6.28 -16.77 -22.65
C PRO A 48 6.85 -17.31 -21.33
N ILE A 49 8.03 -16.83 -20.92
CA ILE A 49 8.70 -17.18 -19.65
C ILE A 49 8.13 -16.36 -18.48
N VAL A 50 7.05 -15.60 -18.67
CA VAL A 50 6.02 -15.55 -17.61
C VAL A 50 5.10 -16.71 -17.89
N ALA A 51 5.65 -17.93 -17.80
CA ALA A 51 4.81 -19.10 -17.64
C ALA A 51 3.94 -18.75 -16.44
N GLN A 52 2.64 -18.70 -16.69
CA GLN A 52 1.63 -18.70 -15.66
C GLN A 52 2.11 -19.73 -14.64
N PHE A 53 2.61 -19.27 -13.49
CA PHE A 53 2.52 -20.08 -12.31
C PHE A 53 1.05 -20.41 -12.27
N GLU A 54 0.71 -21.70 -12.45
CA GLU A 54 -0.58 -22.18 -12.04
C GLU A 54 -0.64 -21.80 -10.56
N ASP A 55 -1.27 -20.65 -10.31
CA ASP A 55 -1.56 -20.14 -8.99
C ASP A 55 -2.56 -21.13 -8.44
N GLU A 56 -2.05 -22.26 -7.91
CA GLU A 56 -2.72 -22.96 -6.83
C GLU A 56 -2.99 -21.86 -5.83
N SER A 57 -4.20 -21.31 -5.88
CA SER A 57 -4.49 -20.03 -5.26
C SER A 57 -3.95 -20.09 -3.85
N LEU A 58 -2.93 -19.27 -3.56
CA LEU A 58 -2.27 -19.27 -2.27
C LEU A 58 -3.26 -18.66 -1.26
N GLN A 59 -4.31 -19.42 -0.95
CA GLN A 59 -5.27 -19.04 0.06
C GLN A 59 -4.52 -19.04 1.38
N PRO A 60 -4.65 -17.96 2.17
CA PRO A 60 -4.13 -17.95 3.53
C PRO A 60 -4.67 -19.18 4.25
N ILE A 61 -3.79 -20.03 4.78
CA ILE A 61 -4.22 -21.15 5.62
C ILE A 61 -4.74 -20.54 6.92
N PRO A 62 -6.06 -20.62 7.21
CA PRO A 62 -6.59 -20.02 8.41
C PRO A 62 -6.06 -20.79 9.62
N ILE A 63 -5.52 -20.05 10.59
CA ILE A 63 -5.08 -20.63 11.86
C ILE A 63 -6.33 -20.86 12.70
N GLU A 64 -6.89 -22.07 12.62
CA GLU A 64 -8.03 -22.49 13.43
C GLU A 64 -7.61 -23.54 14.46
N PHE A 65 -8.04 -23.34 15.70
CA PHE A 65 -7.79 -24.29 16.79
C PHE A 65 -9.09 -25.02 17.12
N SER A 66 -9.16 -26.32 16.86
CA SER A 66 -10.34 -27.14 17.17
C SER A 66 -10.61 -27.23 18.68
N SER A 67 -9.56 -27.21 19.48
CA SER A 67 -9.61 -27.27 20.94
C SER A 67 -8.68 -26.25 21.59
N PRO A 68 -8.97 -25.76 22.81
CA PRO A 68 -8.04 -24.92 23.57
C PRO A 68 -6.65 -25.56 23.78
N ASN A 69 -6.54 -26.89 23.77
CA ASN A 69 -5.27 -27.60 23.94
C ASN A 69 -4.38 -27.55 22.69
N ASP A 70 -4.96 -27.27 21.52
CA ASP A 70 -4.21 -27.14 20.25
C ASP A 70 -3.48 -25.79 20.18
N ILE A 71 -3.80 -24.87 21.10
CA ILE A 71 -3.16 -23.56 21.20
C ILE A 71 -1.70 -23.73 21.65
N ASN A 72 -0.78 -23.61 20.70
CA ASN A 72 0.64 -23.60 20.95
C ASN A 72 1.11 -22.21 21.39
N LEU A 73 1.36 -22.06 22.69
CA LEU A 73 1.84 -20.81 23.29
C LEU A 73 3.28 -20.45 22.89
N ASP A 74 4.08 -21.41 22.43
CA ASP A 74 5.47 -21.13 22.04
C ASP A 74 5.55 -20.32 20.74
N VAL A 75 4.55 -20.46 19.86
CA VAL A 75 4.42 -19.61 18.67
C VAL A 75 4.22 -18.15 19.08
N LEU A 76 3.39 -17.88 20.09
CA LEU A 76 3.20 -16.52 20.63
C LEU A 76 4.46 -15.99 21.31
N LYS A 77 5.26 -16.85 21.95
CA LYS A 77 6.55 -16.46 22.52
C LYS A 77 7.59 -16.16 21.45
N ALA A 78 7.46 -16.72 20.25
CA ALA A 78 8.34 -16.42 19.12
C ALA A 78 7.99 -15.10 18.41
N LEU A 79 6.83 -14.50 18.71
CA LEU A 79 6.43 -13.23 18.10
C LEU A 79 7.45 -12.10 18.35
N PRO A 80 7.68 -11.25 17.34
CA PRO A 80 8.48 -10.05 17.49
C PRO A 80 7.85 -9.11 18.53
N THR A 81 8.71 -8.36 19.21
CA THR A 81 8.26 -7.31 20.15
C THR A 81 7.95 -6.03 19.37
N PHE A 82 6.91 -5.32 19.81
CA PHE A 82 6.52 -4.03 19.26
C PHE A 82 6.83 -2.91 20.24
N ASN A 83 7.66 -1.95 19.82
CA ASN A 83 8.09 -0.83 20.66
C ASN A 83 7.37 0.50 20.33
N GLY A 84 6.53 0.55 19.30
CA GLY A 84 5.87 1.78 18.86
C GLY A 84 6.43 2.41 17.58
N ASP A 85 7.17 1.65 16.76
CA ASP A 85 7.55 2.12 15.42
C ASP A 85 6.34 2.01 14.47
N ILE A 86 5.88 3.16 13.97
CA ILE A 86 4.72 3.24 13.06
C ILE A 86 4.98 2.44 11.78
N ASN A 87 6.22 2.38 11.29
CA ASN A 87 6.54 1.70 10.03
C ASN A 87 6.45 0.17 10.16
N GLU A 88 6.70 -0.36 11.35
CA GLU A 88 6.63 -1.80 11.63
C GLU A 88 5.25 -2.24 12.15
N TYR A 89 4.41 -1.27 12.53
CA TYR A 89 3.13 -1.55 13.18
C TYR A 89 2.20 -2.40 12.32
N GLY A 90 2.05 -2.08 11.02
CA GLY A 90 1.17 -2.82 10.12
C GLY A 90 1.54 -4.31 10.03
N THR A 91 2.80 -4.60 9.73
CA THR A 91 3.32 -5.98 9.65
C THR A 91 3.17 -6.73 10.97
N TRP A 92 3.52 -6.08 12.09
CA TRP A 92 3.37 -6.67 13.42
C TRP A 92 1.90 -6.93 13.77
N ARG A 93 1.01 -5.98 13.47
CA ARG A 93 -0.43 -6.06 13.69
C ARG A 93 -1.02 -7.24 12.93
N ASP A 94 -0.70 -7.42 11.66
CA ASP A 94 -1.24 -8.50 10.85
C ASP A 94 -0.80 -9.87 11.36
N LEU A 95 0.49 -10.03 11.68
CA LEU A 95 1.03 -11.27 12.22
C LEU A 95 0.38 -11.65 13.56
N THR A 96 0.23 -10.69 14.47
CA THR A 96 -0.38 -10.94 15.78
C THR A 96 -1.89 -11.16 15.70
N SER A 97 -2.57 -10.49 14.77
CA SER A 97 -4.01 -10.65 14.57
C SER A 97 -4.36 -12.03 14.03
N GLN A 98 -3.59 -12.57 13.09
CA GLN A 98 -3.82 -13.93 12.58
C GLN A 98 -3.83 -14.98 13.70
N LEU A 99 -2.89 -14.89 14.65
CA LEU A 99 -2.81 -15.82 15.78
C LEU A 99 -3.92 -15.58 16.81
N MET A 100 -4.13 -14.33 17.20
CA MET A 100 -5.10 -13.98 18.25
C MET A 100 -6.55 -14.19 17.81
N GLU A 101 -6.89 -13.85 16.56
CA GLU A 101 -8.21 -14.09 15.98
C GLU A 101 -8.53 -15.59 15.89
N GLY A 102 -7.55 -16.42 15.51
CA GLY A 102 -7.71 -17.88 15.46
C GLY A 102 -8.10 -18.53 16.80
N MET A 103 -7.68 -17.90 17.91
CA MET A 103 -7.98 -18.35 19.27
C MET A 103 -9.26 -17.73 19.86
N GLU A 104 -9.92 -16.80 19.17
CA GLU A 104 -11.02 -16.00 19.73
C GLU A 104 -12.24 -16.86 20.10
N GLN A 105 -12.49 -17.95 19.36
CA GLN A 105 -13.52 -18.95 19.69
C GLN A 105 -13.33 -19.58 21.09
N HIS A 106 -12.08 -19.59 21.59
CA HIS A 106 -11.71 -20.14 22.89
C HIS A 106 -11.45 -19.06 23.95
N ARG A 107 -11.99 -17.83 23.79
CA ARG A 107 -11.78 -16.67 24.69
C ARG A 107 -11.98 -16.92 26.19
N ASN A 108 -12.81 -17.91 26.55
CA ASN A 108 -13.11 -18.24 27.95
C ASN A 108 -12.16 -19.30 28.54
N SER A 109 -11.28 -19.90 27.72
CA SER A 109 -10.31 -20.90 28.17
C SER A 109 -9.16 -20.27 28.97
N SER A 110 -8.53 -21.05 29.84
CA SER A 110 -7.29 -20.65 30.50
C SER A 110 -6.17 -20.38 29.48
N ARG A 111 -6.10 -21.20 28.44
CA ARG A 111 -5.12 -21.09 27.35
C ARG A 111 -5.18 -19.75 26.63
N TYR A 112 -6.38 -19.22 26.34
CA TYR A 112 -6.53 -17.88 25.78
C TYR A 112 -6.04 -16.78 26.73
N ARG A 113 -6.26 -16.93 28.04
CA ARG A 113 -5.75 -15.96 29.02
C ARG A 113 -4.22 -15.97 29.07
N ASP A 114 -3.61 -17.15 29.05
CA ASP A 114 -2.16 -17.29 29.00
C ASP A 114 -1.58 -16.70 27.70
N ALA A 115 -2.24 -16.96 26.57
CA ALA A 115 -1.92 -16.35 25.28
C ALA A 115 -1.99 -14.82 25.35
N LEU A 116 -3.04 -14.25 25.94
CA LEU A 116 -3.20 -12.80 26.09
C LEU A 116 -2.13 -12.18 27.01
N VAL A 117 -1.69 -12.90 28.05
CA VAL A 117 -0.58 -12.47 28.90
C VAL A 117 0.70 -12.41 28.09
N ILE A 118 1.02 -13.47 27.34
CA ILE A 118 2.20 -13.52 26.46
C ILE A 118 2.13 -12.41 25.40
N PHE A 119 0.98 -12.25 24.74
CA PHE A 119 0.76 -11.18 23.77
C PHE A 119 1.06 -9.80 24.36
N LYS A 120 0.56 -9.52 25.57
CA LYS A 120 0.83 -8.23 26.24
C LYS A 120 2.32 -8.00 26.51
N THR A 121 3.11 -9.04 26.81
CA THR A 121 4.57 -8.88 27.02
C THR A 121 5.34 -8.58 25.74
N LYS A 122 4.73 -8.83 24.57
CA LYS A 122 5.28 -8.45 23.26
C LYS A 122 5.13 -6.96 22.97
N ILE A 123 4.31 -6.24 23.72
CA ILE A 123 4.16 -4.79 23.57
C ILE A 123 5.05 -4.11 24.61
N GLN A 124 6.05 -3.37 24.16
CA GLN A 124 7.13 -2.84 24.98
C GLN A 124 7.36 -1.35 24.72
N GLY A 125 8.25 -0.73 25.51
CA GLY A 125 8.71 0.64 25.27
C GLY A 125 7.58 1.69 25.26
N PRO A 126 7.65 2.68 24.34
CA PRO A 126 6.60 3.68 24.12
C PRO A 126 5.19 3.09 23.95
N ALA A 127 5.03 2.01 23.19
CA ALA A 127 3.72 1.39 22.98
C ALA A 127 3.10 0.87 24.28
N ALA A 128 3.90 0.24 25.15
CA ALA A 128 3.44 -0.20 26.47
C ALA A 128 3.01 0.99 27.36
N LYS A 129 3.74 2.12 27.29
CA LYS A 129 3.39 3.34 28.02
C LYS A 129 2.05 3.91 27.57
N VAL A 130 1.77 3.90 26.26
CA VAL A 130 0.46 4.30 25.72
C VAL A 130 -0.65 3.45 26.35
N LEU A 131 -0.50 2.13 26.36
CA LEU A 131 -1.53 1.26 26.96
C LEU A 131 -1.76 1.56 28.44
N ALA A 132 -0.69 1.80 29.20
CA ALA A 132 -0.75 2.11 30.63
C ALA A 132 -1.40 3.48 30.90
N ASN A 133 -0.98 4.52 30.17
CA ASN A 133 -1.47 5.89 30.33
C ASN A 133 -2.99 5.97 30.07
N PHE A 134 -3.47 5.24 29.07
CA PHE A 134 -4.89 5.18 28.73
C PHE A 134 -5.68 4.15 29.54
N LYS A 135 -5.08 3.52 30.56
CA LYS A 135 -5.70 2.48 31.40
C LYS A 135 -6.41 1.41 30.58
N THR A 136 -5.74 0.96 29.51
CA THR A 136 -6.34 0.05 28.54
C THR A 136 -6.71 -1.27 29.21
N LYS A 137 -7.95 -1.71 28.99
CA LYS A 137 -8.47 -2.96 29.58
C LYS A 137 -7.64 -4.15 29.09
N PHE A 138 -7.45 -5.15 29.96
CA PHE A 138 -6.78 -6.40 29.60
C PHE A 138 -7.71 -7.27 28.75
N ASN A 139 -7.84 -6.90 27.48
CA ASN A 139 -8.67 -7.54 26.48
C ASN A 139 -8.03 -7.28 25.10
N TYR A 140 -7.94 -8.31 24.27
CA TYR A 140 -7.26 -8.23 22.98
C TYR A 140 -7.79 -7.08 22.11
N LYS A 141 -9.11 -7.01 21.89
CA LYS A 141 -9.74 -5.93 21.10
C LYS A 141 -9.49 -4.55 21.68
N ALA A 142 -9.55 -4.40 23.00
CA ALA A 142 -9.27 -3.12 23.66
C ALA A 142 -7.81 -2.67 23.47
N ILE A 143 -6.87 -3.62 23.53
CA ILE A 143 -5.45 -3.36 23.29
C ILE A 143 -5.23 -2.96 21.83
N MET A 144 -5.73 -3.75 20.88
CA MET A 144 -5.58 -3.47 19.45
C MET A 144 -6.21 -2.14 19.06
N ASN A 145 -7.43 -1.84 19.51
CA ASN A 145 -8.07 -0.55 19.21
C ASN A 145 -7.25 0.65 19.70
N ARG A 146 -6.58 0.51 20.86
CA ARG A 146 -5.72 1.59 21.39
C ARG A 146 -4.45 1.75 20.56
N LEU A 147 -3.84 0.64 20.16
CA LEU A 147 -2.66 0.66 19.31
C LEU A 147 -3.00 1.19 17.91
N ASP A 148 -4.11 0.74 17.32
CA ASP A 148 -4.60 1.20 16.02
C ASP A 148 -4.84 2.71 16.02
N TYR A 149 -5.44 3.25 17.09
CA TYR A 149 -5.63 4.69 17.23
C TYR A 149 -4.31 5.49 17.25
N THR A 150 -3.22 4.87 17.74
CA THR A 150 -1.96 5.58 17.99
C THR A 150 -0.92 5.37 16.89
N TYR A 151 -0.88 4.18 16.30
CA TYR A 151 0.20 3.72 15.43
C TYR A 151 -0.27 3.31 14.03
N SER A 152 -1.58 3.14 13.78
CA SER A 152 -2.06 2.93 12.41
C SER A 152 -1.92 4.20 11.59
N ASP A 153 -1.72 4.02 10.29
CA ASP A 153 -1.82 5.09 9.31
C ASP A 153 -3.26 5.65 9.27
N GLN A 154 -3.41 6.88 9.75
CA GLN A 154 -4.69 7.60 9.79
C GLN A 154 -5.00 8.31 8.47
N ARG A 155 -4.08 8.32 7.50
CA ARG A 155 -4.30 8.96 6.21
C ARG A 155 -5.48 8.27 5.49
N PRO A 156 -6.38 9.04 4.87
CA PRO A 156 -7.49 8.47 4.13
C PRO A 156 -6.99 7.79 2.84
N LEU A 157 -7.72 6.77 2.39
CA LEU A 157 -7.33 5.92 1.26
C LEU A 157 -7.02 6.72 -0.02
N TYR A 158 -7.71 7.83 -0.27
CA TYR A 158 -7.46 8.67 -1.45
C TYR A 158 -6.08 9.35 -1.41
N VAL A 159 -5.56 9.69 -0.22
CA VAL A 159 -4.21 10.26 -0.05
C VAL A 159 -3.16 9.21 -0.39
N LEU A 160 -3.35 7.97 0.08
CA LEU A 160 -2.44 6.86 -0.25
C LEU A 160 -2.42 6.56 -1.75
N LYS A 161 -3.59 6.59 -2.41
CA LYS A 161 -3.71 6.41 -3.86
C LYS A 161 -3.05 7.54 -4.64
N ASP A 162 -3.21 8.79 -4.20
CA ASP A 162 -2.56 9.95 -4.80
C ASP A 162 -1.03 9.87 -4.64
N GLU A 163 -0.52 9.48 -3.46
CA GLU A 163 0.91 9.24 -3.24
C GLU A 163 1.47 8.16 -4.17
N LEU A 164 0.78 7.01 -4.30
CA LEU A 164 1.16 5.96 -5.25
C LEU A 164 1.26 6.49 -6.69
N SER A 165 0.32 7.34 -7.10
CA SER A 165 0.31 7.90 -8.46
C SER A 165 1.47 8.87 -8.76
N ARG A 166 2.12 9.37 -7.70
CA ARG A 166 3.25 10.31 -7.78
C ARG A 166 4.60 9.62 -7.70
N ILE A 167 4.66 8.32 -7.40
CA ILE A 167 5.90 7.55 -7.36
C ILE A 167 6.45 7.46 -8.79
N VAL A 168 7.63 8.05 -9.02
CA VAL A 168 8.34 8.04 -10.29
C VAL A 168 9.74 7.45 -10.11
N GLN A 169 10.22 6.70 -11.08
CA GLN A 169 11.51 6.00 -11.00
C GLN A 169 12.69 6.97 -10.81
N GLY A 170 12.69 8.09 -11.55
CA GLY A 170 13.73 9.12 -11.42
C GLY A 170 15.16 8.55 -11.57
N ARG A 171 15.96 8.66 -10.51
CA ARG A 171 17.34 8.14 -10.45
C ARG A 171 17.46 6.77 -9.75
N LYS A 172 16.35 6.18 -9.31
CA LYS A 172 16.33 4.89 -8.61
C LYS A 172 16.59 3.76 -9.59
N THR A 173 17.22 2.70 -9.10
CA THR A 173 17.30 1.44 -9.84
C THR A 173 15.89 0.86 -10.01
N ILE A 174 15.75 -0.06 -10.97
CA ILE A 174 14.48 -0.74 -11.22
C ILE A 174 14.00 -1.46 -9.94
N SER A 175 14.92 -2.12 -9.21
CA SER A 175 14.58 -2.81 -7.96
C SER A 175 14.03 -1.84 -6.91
N GLU A 176 14.75 -0.74 -6.64
CA GLU A 176 14.33 0.24 -5.63
C GLU A 176 12.97 0.88 -5.95
N PHE A 177 12.69 1.12 -7.23
CA PHE A 177 11.40 1.63 -7.67
C PHE A 177 10.28 0.60 -7.48
N HIS A 178 10.54 -0.67 -7.80
CA HIS A 178 9.58 -1.74 -7.56
C HIS A 178 9.31 -1.98 -6.08
N ASP A 179 10.33 -1.91 -5.23
CA ASP A 179 10.20 -2.06 -3.78
C ASP A 179 9.33 -0.94 -3.19
N GLU A 180 9.54 0.31 -3.62
CA GLU A 180 8.75 1.46 -3.18
C GLU A 180 7.29 1.37 -3.62
N ILE A 181 7.04 0.98 -4.88
CA ILE A 181 5.67 0.74 -5.38
C ILE A 181 5.01 -0.39 -4.57
N SER A 182 5.73 -1.48 -4.34
CA SER A 182 5.20 -2.64 -3.61
C SER A 182 4.84 -2.27 -2.18
N GLN A 183 5.66 -1.47 -1.50
CA GLN A 183 5.36 -0.97 -0.16
C GLN A 183 4.14 -0.05 -0.14
N ALA A 184 4.04 0.88 -1.10
CA ALA A 184 2.89 1.77 -1.21
C ALA A 184 1.59 1.00 -1.49
N LEU A 185 1.64 -0.01 -2.37
CA LEU A 185 0.51 -0.90 -2.64
C LEU A 185 0.13 -1.74 -1.41
N ALA A 186 1.10 -2.29 -0.69
CA ALA A 186 0.85 -3.05 0.54
C ALA A 186 0.08 -2.20 1.56
N ASN A 187 0.51 -0.95 1.77
CA ASN A 187 -0.17 -0.02 2.69
C ASN A 187 -1.64 0.24 2.27
N ILE A 188 -1.91 0.40 0.97
CA ILE A 188 -3.27 0.57 0.43
C ILE A 188 -4.11 -0.68 0.66
N ILE A 189 -3.55 -1.88 0.42
CA ILE A 189 -4.24 -3.16 0.60
C ILE A 189 -4.58 -3.37 2.07
N THR A 190 -3.61 -3.21 2.98
CA THR A 190 -3.81 -3.32 4.42
C THR A 190 -4.88 -2.35 4.91
N LYS A 191 -4.86 -1.10 4.44
CA LYS A 191 -5.90 -0.11 4.76
C LYS A 191 -7.29 -0.53 4.28
N ASN A 192 -7.41 -0.97 3.03
CA ASN A 192 -8.66 -1.49 2.48
C ASN A 192 -9.20 -2.69 3.27
N HIS A 193 -8.33 -3.61 3.68
CA HIS A 193 -8.73 -4.80 4.43
C HIS A 193 -9.25 -4.44 5.84
N HIS A 194 -8.67 -3.43 6.48
CA HIS A 194 -9.11 -2.98 7.80
C HIS A 194 -10.39 -2.12 7.74
N ASP A 195 -10.53 -1.23 6.75
CA ASP A 195 -11.71 -0.38 6.59
C ASP A 195 -12.95 -1.20 6.17
N GLY A 196 -12.78 -2.34 5.49
CA GLY A 196 -13.87 -3.25 5.10
C GLY A 196 -14.41 -4.17 6.21
N ARG A 197 -13.85 -4.13 7.43
CA ARG A 197 -14.28 -4.94 8.59
C ARG A 197 -15.19 -4.18 9.58
N LEU A 198 -15.72 -3.01 9.20
CA LEU A 198 -16.66 -2.19 9.98
C LEU A 198 -18.13 -2.44 9.59
#